data_AF-A0A954TMU7-F1
#
_entry.id   AF-A0A954TMU7-F1
#
_cell.length_a   1.000
_cell.length_b   1.000
_cell.length_c   1.000
_cell.angle_alpha   90.00
_cell.angle_beta   90.00
_cell.angle_gamma   90.00
#
_symmetry.space_group_name_H-M   'P 1'
#
loop_
_entity.id
_entity.type
_entity.pdbx_description
1 polymer ?
#
loop_
_entity_poly.entity_id
_entity_poly.type
_entity_poly.pdbx_seq_one_letter_code
_entity_poly.pdbx_strand_id
1 'polypeptide(L)'
;MILSKLKKLTRMPPSEIAGRMKGVAQVRMMQRKSIQGSSWASRFDVDCSGVIDRCVELVPGSRKDEIQQLRIEYPKYFEALRAETGRFAECIVAGEYLLLGKKVVVDPGLAWDTDPSTGYKWPNIFFCKVAYQKTPENVDFKNIWEIGRQQYVVELSRAWLLGGDTRYAELSRDMVLS
;
A
#
# COMPACT_ATOMS: atom_id res chain seq x y z
N MET A 1 30.65 -17.27 16.95
CA MET A 1 29.80 -16.21 16.36
C MET A 1 30.09 -14.80 16.87
N ILE A 2 30.44 -14.62 18.16
CA ILE A 2 30.74 -13.28 18.74
C ILE A 2 32.10 -12.74 18.27
N LEU A 3 33.14 -13.59 18.20
CA LEU A 3 34.48 -13.23 17.75
C LEU A 3 34.54 -12.74 16.28
N SER A 4 33.73 -13.30 15.39
CA SER A 4 33.67 -12.85 13.99
C SER A 4 32.99 -11.49 13.84
N LYS A 5 32.00 -11.18 14.69
CA LYS A 5 31.36 -9.86 14.74
C LYS A 5 32.31 -8.80 15.29
N LEU A 6 33.09 -9.12 16.32
CA LEU A 6 34.12 -8.23 16.89
C LEU A 6 35.23 -7.92 15.88
N LYS A 7 35.72 -8.92 15.15
CA LYS A 7 36.74 -8.74 14.09
C LYS A 7 36.22 -7.89 12.90
N LYS A 8 34.91 -7.85 12.69
CA LYS A 8 34.29 -6.98 11.67
C LYS A 8 34.28 -5.52 12.13
N LEU A 9 34.03 -5.26 13.41
CA LEU A 9 34.02 -3.91 13.98
C LEU A 9 35.41 -3.26 13.97
N THR A 10 36.48 -4.04 14.19
CA THR A 10 37.85 -3.52 14.14
C THR A 10 38.32 -3.13 12.73
N ARG A 11 37.57 -3.51 11.69
CA ARG A 11 37.85 -3.17 10.28
C ARG A 11 36.94 -2.06 9.75
N MET A 12 35.98 -1.60 10.54
CA MET A 12 35.05 -0.54 10.12
C MET A 12 35.59 0.85 10.49
N PRO A 13 35.38 1.86 9.63
CA PRO A 13 35.60 3.25 10.02
C PRO A 13 34.74 3.65 11.23
N PRO A 14 35.21 4.55 12.11
CA PRO A 14 34.43 5.04 13.25
C PRO A 14 33.07 5.64 12.86
N SER A 15 32.97 6.29 11.71
CA SER A 15 31.71 6.84 11.17
C SER A 15 30.68 5.76 10.85
N GLU A 16 31.11 4.61 10.32
CA GLU A 16 30.23 3.47 10.05
C GLU A 16 29.72 2.87 11.37
N ILE A 17 30.59 2.72 12.36
CA ILE A 17 30.21 2.22 13.70
C ILE A 17 29.19 3.16 14.35
N ALA A 18 29.43 4.47 14.31
CA ALA A 18 28.50 5.48 14.83
C ALA A 18 27.14 5.44 14.11
N GLY A 19 27.14 5.33 12.78
CA GLY A 19 25.93 5.19 11.98
C GLY A 19 25.12 3.94 12.33
N ARG A 20 25.79 2.80 12.51
CA ARG A 20 25.15 1.54 12.94
C ARG A 20 24.54 1.66 14.34
N MET A 21 25.26 2.27 15.28
CA MET A 21 24.76 2.50 16.65
C MET A 21 23.53 3.42 16.65
N LYS A 22 23.56 4.51 15.86
CA LYS A 22 22.41 5.39 15.66
C LYS A 22 21.20 4.64 15.10
N GLY A 23 21.41 3.79 14.09
CA GLY A 23 20.36 2.95 13.53
C GLY A 23 19.72 2.00 14.56
N VAL A 24 20.54 1.33 15.38
CA VAL A 24 20.04 0.46 16.47
C VAL A 24 19.24 1.24 17.49
N ALA A 25 19.71 2.43 17.90
CA ALA A 25 18.99 3.29 18.84
C ALA A 25 17.65 3.76 18.27
N GLN A 26 17.62 4.16 16.99
CA GLN A 26 16.41 4.60 16.28
C GLN A 26 15.36 3.48 16.22
N VAL A 27 15.77 2.26 15.84
CA VAL A 27 14.88 1.10 15.78
C VAL A 27 14.29 0.78 17.16
N ARG A 28 15.11 0.80 18.22
CA ARG A 28 14.63 0.59 19.60
C ARG A 28 13.63 1.66 20.04
N MET A 29 13.86 2.91 19.67
CA MET A 29 12.93 4.01 19.94
C MET A 29 11.59 3.79 19.22
N MET A 30 11.62 3.43 17.93
CA MET A 30 10.42 3.11 17.15
C MET A 30 9.64 1.94 17.78
N GLN A 31 10.33 0.88 18.20
CA GLN A 31 9.70 -0.25 18.85
C GLN A 31 8.97 0.15 20.14
N ARG A 32 9.60 0.98 20.99
CA ARG A 32 8.96 1.50 22.21
C ARG A 32 7.71 2.32 21.88
N LYS A 33 7.80 3.21 20.88
CA LYS A 33 6.66 4.02 20.42
C LYS A 33 5.51 3.17 19.88
N SER A 34 5.82 2.08 19.15
CA SER A 34 4.79 1.18 18.60
C SER A 34 3.97 0.47 19.68
N ILE A 35 4.58 0.20 20.85
CA ILE A 35 3.90 -0.45 21.99
C ILE A 35 3.04 0.55 22.76
N GLN A 36 3.42 1.83 22.78
CA GLN A 36 2.74 2.87 23.55
C GLN A 36 1.41 3.34 22.95
N GLY A 37 0.91 2.69 21.88
CA GLY A 37 -0.41 2.93 21.34
C GLY A 37 -0.71 4.41 21.18
N SER A 38 -0.01 5.11 20.27
CA SER A 38 -0.39 6.48 19.99
C SER A 38 -1.82 6.48 19.44
N SER A 39 -2.75 7.09 20.17
CA SER A 39 -4.07 7.43 19.65
C SER A 39 -3.88 8.25 18.39
N TRP A 40 -4.15 7.65 17.23
CA TRP A 40 -4.20 8.37 15.95
C TRP A 40 -5.32 9.42 15.95
N ALA A 41 -6.31 9.29 16.84
CA ALA A 41 -7.46 10.18 16.94
C ALA A 41 -7.12 11.60 17.43
N SER A 42 -5.95 11.83 18.04
CA SER A 42 -5.64 13.14 18.67
C SER A 42 -4.76 14.07 17.84
N ARG A 43 -4.54 13.82 16.53
CA ARG A 43 -3.48 14.51 15.76
C ARG A 43 -3.86 15.18 14.44
N PHE A 44 -5.10 15.07 13.98
CA PHE A 44 -5.50 15.71 12.72
C PHE A 44 -6.60 16.73 12.95
N ASP A 45 -6.23 17.87 13.55
CA ASP A 45 -6.99 19.12 13.34
C ASP A 45 -6.59 19.66 11.95
N VAL A 46 -7.04 18.94 10.93
CA VAL A 46 -6.75 19.23 9.53
C VAL A 46 -8.08 19.43 8.83
N ASP A 47 -8.18 20.55 8.10
CA ASP A 47 -9.27 20.79 7.16
C ASP A 47 -9.26 19.69 6.09
N CYS A 48 -10.02 18.62 6.33
CA CYS A 48 -10.08 17.46 5.45
C CYS A 48 -10.65 17.84 4.09
N SER A 49 -11.64 18.74 4.05
CA SER A 49 -12.18 19.32 2.81
C SER A 49 -11.08 20.00 2.01
N GLY A 50 -10.36 20.94 2.61
CA GLY A 50 -9.29 21.67 1.92
C GLY A 50 -8.08 20.79 1.55
N VAL A 51 -7.86 19.65 2.21
CA VAL A 51 -6.87 18.65 1.76
C VAL A 51 -7.39 17.89 0.54
N ILE A 52 -8.63 17.38 0.59
CA ILE A 52 -9.24 16.65 -0.53
C ILE A 52 -9.27 17.52 -1.78
N ASP A 53 -9.71 18.78 -1.66
CA ASP A 53 -9.76 19.73 -2.78
C ASP A 53 -8.38 19.91 -3.41
N ARG A 54 -7.33 20.04 -2.60
CA ARG A 54 -5.94 20.13 -3.09
C ARG A 54 -5.44 18.82 -3.69
N CYS A 55 -5.86 17.67 -3.20
CA CYS A 55 -5.46 16.38 -3.77
C CYS A 55 -5.94 16.22 -5.21
N VAL A 56 -7.14 16.71 -5.54
CA VAL A 56 -7.66 16.73 -6.91
C VAL A 56 -6.78 17.59 -7.83
N GLU A 57 -6.24 18.71 -7.33
CA GLU A 57 -5.32 19.56 -8.09
C GLU A 57 -3.94 18.91 -8.34
N LEU A 58 -3.52 17.98 -7.49
CA LEU A 58 -2.21 17.33 -7.59
C LEU A 58 -2.19 16.15 -8.58
N VAL A 59 -3.36 15.68 -9.01
CA VAL A 59 -3.48 14.51 -9.91
C VAL A 59 -4.02 15.00 -11.25
N PRO A 60 -3.15 15.19 -12.26
CA PRO A 60 -3.57 15.59 -13.60
C PRO A 60 -4.61 14.62 -14.18
N GLY A 61 -5.65 15.16 -14.82
CA GLY A 61 -6.74 14.38 -15.41
C GLY A 61 -7.80 13.92 -14.41
N SER A 62 -7.73 14.37 -13.15
CA SER A 62 -8.75 14.06 -12.13
C SER A 62 -9.78 15.18 -11.96
N ARG A 63 -9.54 16.38 -12.52
CA ARG A 63 -10.51 17.48 -12.44
C ARG A 63 -11.69 17.25 -13.37
N LYS A 64 -12.86 17.76 -12.97
CA LYS A 64 -14.12 17.56 -13.72
C LYS A 64 -14.07 18.19 -15.12
N ASP A 65 -13.47 19.36 -15.26
CA ASP A 65 -13.27 20.05 -16.53
C ASP A 65 -12.33 19.28 -17.46
N GLU A 66 -11.22 18.74 -16.94
CA GLU A 66 -10.29 17.91 -17.72
C GLU A 66 -10.95 16.63 -18.23
N ILE A 67 -11.72 15.93 -17.37
CA ILE A 67 -12.45 14.72 -17.75
C ILE A 67 -13.52 15.06 -18.81
N GLN A 68 -14.21 16.19 -18.65
CA GLN A 68 -15.21 16.64 -19.62
C GLN A 68 -14.57 17.01 -20.95
N GLN A 69 -13.41 17.69 -20.94
CA GLN A 69 -12.63 18.01 -22.12
C GLN A 69 -12.18 16.73 -22.83
N LEU A 70 -11.64 15.75 -22.10
CA LEU A 70 -11.23 14.45 -22.62
C LEU A 70 -12.40 13.74 -23.34
N ARG A 71 -13.59 13.79 -22.73
CA ARG A 71 -14.82 13.19 -23.28
C ARG A 71 -15.27 13.87 -24.57
N ILE A 72 -15.16 15.18 -24.66
CA ILE A 72 -15.59 15.97 -25.84
C ILE A 72 -14.57 15.85 -26.98
N GLU A 73 -13.29 16.07 -26.68
CA GLU A 73 -12.22 16.17 -27.69
C GLU A 73 -11.74 14.80 -28.16
N TYR A 74 -11.73 13.80 -27.27
CA TYR A 74 -11.19 12.46 -27.55
C TYR A 74 -12.19 11.34 -27.18
N PRO A 75 -13.43 11.35 -27.72
CA PRO A 75 -14.49 10.47 -27.26
C PRO A 75 -14.15 8.97 -27.39
N LYS A 76 -13.47 8.57 -28.47
CA LYS A 76 -13.04 7.17 -28.64
C LYS A 76 -12.04 6.73 -27.58
N TYR A 77 -11.13 7.61 -27.21
CA TYR A 77 -10.11 7.34 -26.21
C TYR A 77 -10.71 7.34 -24.80
N PHE A 78 -11.62 8.28 -24.50
CA PHE A 78 -12.40 8.27 -23.27
C PHE A 78 -13.16 6.96 -23.08
N GLU A 79 -13.87 6.49 -24.11
CA GLU A 79 -14.60 5.23 -24.04
C GLU A 79 -13.69 4.01 -23.86
N ALA A 80 -12.51 4.00 -24.51
CA ALA A 80 -11.52 2.94 -24.32
C ALA A 80 -10.99 2.90 -22.87
N LEU A 81 -10.63 4.07 -22.31
CA LEU A 81 -10.19 4.20 -20.92
C LEU A 81 -11.27 3.78 -19.92
N ARG A 82 -12.52 4.22 -20.15
CA ARG A 82 -13.67 3.85 -19.32
C ARG A 82 -13.90 2.34 -19.34
N ALA A 83 -13.86 1.72 -20.51
CA ALA A 83 -14.03 0.27 -20.64
C ALA A 83 -12.88 -0.52 -20.00
N GLU A 84 -11.64 -0.05 -20.14
CA GLU A 84 -10.47 -0.68 -19.54
C GLU A 84 -10.50 -0.63 -18.01
N THR A 85 -10.67 0.57 -17.45
CA THR A 85 -10.73 0.78 -15.99
C THR A 85 -11.93 0.06 -15.37
N GLY A 86 -13.08 0.05 -16.05
CA GLY A 86 -14.24 -0.73 -15.63
C GLY A 86 -13.95 -2.24 -15.55
N ARG A 87 -13.25 -2.82 -16.54
CA ARG A 87 -12.85 -4.24 -16.47
C ARG A 87 -11.94 -4.53 -15.29
N PHE A 88 -10.94 -3.68 -15.03
CA PHE A 88 -10.05 -3.86 -13.89
C PHE A 88 -10.79 -3.73 -12.56
N ALA A 89 -11.70 -2.78 -12.45
CA ALA A 89 -12.52 -2.60 -11.26
C ALA A 89 -13.41 -3.80 -10.98
N GLU A 90 -14.03 -4.39 -12.01
CA GLU A 90 -14.83 -5.62 -11.84
C GLU A 90 -13.97 -6.83 -11.43
N CYS A 91 -12.73 -6.97 -11.93
CA CYS A 91 -11.79 -7.97 -11.39
C CYS A 91 -11.56 -7.76 -9.89
N ILE A 92 -11.29 -6.53 -9.47
CA ILE A 92 -11.03 -6.20 -8.05
C ILE A 92 -12.27 -6.48 -7.18
N VAL A 93 -13.46 -6.14 -7.67
CA VAL A 93 -14.74 -6.46 -7.00
C VAL A 93 -14.93 -7.97 -6.83
N ALA A 94 -14.54 -8.75 -7.83
CA ALA A 94 -14.54 -10.22 -7.76
C ALA A 94 -13.41 -10.81 -6.89
N GLY A 95 -12.56 -9.97 -6.29
CA GLY A 95 -11.41 -10.40 -5.49
C GLY A 95 -10.22 -10.86 -6.32
N GLU A 96 -10.19 -10.56 -7.62
CA GLU A 96 -9.10 -10.91 -8.53
C GLU A 96 -8.07 -9.78 -8.62
N TYR A 97 -6.84 -10.05 -8.19
CA TYR A 97 -5.75 -9.08 -8.18
C TYR A 97 -4.57 -9.55 -9.02
N LEU A 98 -3.82 -8.58 -9.55
CA LEU A 98 -2.53 -8.82 -10.19
C LEU A 98 -1.41 -8.38 -9.25
N LEU A 99 -0.79 -9.32 -8.55
CA LEU A 99 0.33 -9.05 -7.65
C LEU A 99 1.63 -9.48 -8.31
N LEU A 100 2.54 -8.53 -8.54
CA LEU A 100 3.83 -8.79 -9.19
C LEU A 100 3.69 -9.55 -10.53
N GLY A 101 2.64 -9.24 -11.29
CA GLY A 101 2.32 -9.90 -12.57
C GLY A 101 1.65 -11.26 -12.46
N LYS A 102 1.31 -11.73 -11.26
CA LYS A 102 0.61 -13.00 -11.03
C LYS A 102 -0.83 -12.74 -10.58
N LYS A 103 -1.77 -13.49 -11.16
CA LYS A 103 -3.16 -13.46 -10.73
C LYS A 103 -3.31 -14.16 -9.38
N VAL A 104 -3.99 -13.51 -8.45
CA VAL A 104 -4.37 -14.08 -7.16
C VAL A 104 -5.83 -13.78 -6.89
N VAL A 105 -6.49 -14.65 -6.13
CA VAL A 105 -7.85 -14.43 -5.64
C VAL A 105 -7.76 -14.17 -4.15
N VAL A 106 -8.36 -13.07 -3.69
CA VAL A 106 -8.38 -12.67 -2.29
C VAL A 106 -9.82 -12.59 -1.84
N ASP A 107 -10.09 -13.11 -0.63
CA ASP A 107 -11.42 -13.09 -0.03
C ASP A 107 -11.90 -11.64 0.19
N PRO A 108 -13.17 -11.30 -0.10
CA PRO A 108 -13.80 -10.05 0.31
C PRO A 108 -13.79 -9.88 1.84
N GLY A 109 -12.69 -9.35 2.35
CA GLY A 109 -12.41 -9.19 3.78
C GLY A 109 -10.91 -9.17 4.05
N LEU A 110 -10.17 -8.44 3.21
CA LEU A 110 -8.71 -8.50 3.04
C LEU A 110 -7.99 -8.73 4.37
N ALA A 111 -7.53 -9.97 4.59
CA ALA A 111 -6.71 -10.29 5.75
C ALA A 111 -5.31 -9.70 5.50
N TRP A 112 -5.10 -8.45 5.91
CA TRP A 112 -3.86 -7.69 5.66
C TRP A 112 -2.59 -8.37 6.17
N ASP A 113 -2.72 -9.31 7.11
CA ASP A 113 -1.63 -10.11 7.65
C ASP A 113 -1.47 -11.46 6.94
N THR A 114 -2.20 -11.75 5.87
CA THR A 114 -2.22 -13.05 5.20
C THR A 114 -1.69 -12.95 3.77
N ASP A 115 -0.76 -13.83 3.40
CA ASP A 115 -0.26 -13.93 2.03
C ASP A 115 -1.36 -14.44 1.10
N PRO A 116 -1.83 -13.64 0.13
CA PRO A 116 -2.93 -14.02 -0.77
C PRO A 116 -2.58 -15.18 -1.70
N SER A 117 -1.30 -15.49 -1.91
CA SER A 117 -0.90 -16.60 -2.78
C SER A 117 -0.88 -17.95 -2.07
N THR A 118 -0.66 -17.96 -0.76
CA THR A 118 -0.40 -19.19 0.01
C THR A 118 -1.33 -19.39 1.21
N GLY A 119 -2.07 -18.35 1.60
CA GLY A 119 -2.84 -18.32 2.85
C GLY A 119 -1.97 -18.21 4.11
N TYR A 120 -0.65 -17.99 3.97
CA TYR A 120 0.25 -17.91 5.12
C TYR A 120 0.00 -16.64 5.95
N LYS A 121 -0.27 -16.81 7.24
CA LYS A 121 -0.48 -15.70 8.18
C LYS A 121 0.83 -15.19 8.78
N TRP A 122 1.14 -13.93 8.50
CA TRP A 122 2.27 -13.20 9.05
C TRP A 122 2.02 -12.77 10.49
N PRO A 123 3.06 -12.81 11.35
CA PRO A 123 2.91 -12.38 12.73
C PRO A 123 2.72 -10.86 12.81
N ASN A 124 1.70 -10.43 13.55
CA ASN A 124 1.50 -9.02 13.89
C ASN A 124 2.47 -8.61 15.02
N ILE A 125 3.73 -8.45 14.68
CA ILE A 125 4.82 -8.02 15.57
C ILE A 125 5.62 -6.90 14.92
N PHE A 126 6.40 -6.18 15.73
CA PHE A 126 7.25 -5.10 15.23
C PHE A 126 8.15 -5.56 14.07
N PHE A 127 8.13 -4.83 12.94
CA PHE A 127 8.68 -5.27 11.65
C PHE A 127 10.12 -5.82 11.71
N CYS A 128 11.00 -5.26 12.55
CA CYS A 128 12.38 -5.75 12.69
C CYS A 128 12.49 -7.15 13.33
N LYS A 129 11.42 -7.65 13.97
CA LYS A 129 11.37 -8.98 14.58
C LYS A 129 10.78 -10.03 13.63
N VAL A 130 10.19 -9.61 12.52
CA VAL A 130 9.63 -10.54 11.53
C VAL A 130 10.78 -11.27 10.84
N ALA A 131 10.74 -12.60 10.89
CA ALA A 131 11.80 -13.46 10.36
C ALA A 131 11.57 -13.78 8.87
N TYR A 132 11.65 -12.76 8.01
CA TYR A 132 11.40 -12.89 6.56
C TYR A 132 12.26 -13.95 5.84
N GLN A 133 13.40 -14.33 6.42
CA GLN A 133 14.32 -15.34 5.87
C GLN A 133 13.98 -16.77 6.31
N LYS A 134 13.01 -16.95 7.21
CA LYS A 134 12.62 -18.25 7.79
C LYS A 134 11.18 -18.59 7.46
N THR A 135 10.76 -18.27 6.24
CA THR A 135 9.40 -18.56 5.75
C THR A 135 9.33 -19.96 5.17
N PRO A 136 8.13 -20.58 5.15
CA PRO A 136 7.92 -21.82 4.40
C PRO A 136 8.26 -21.65 2.92
N GLU A 137 8.55 -22.78 2.27
CA GLU A 137 8.74 -22.81 0.81
C GLU A 137 7.50 -22.25 0.12
N ASN A 138 7.70 -21.40 -0.90
CA ASN A 138 6.68 -20.67 -1.67
C ASN A 138 6.01 -19.46 -0.98
N VAL A 139 6.35 -19.13 0.27
CA VAL A 139 5.87 -17.91 0.93
C VAL A 139 6.84 -16.75 0.68
N ASP A 140 6.39 -15.72 -0.04
CA ASP A 140 7.16 -14.50 -0.31
C ASP A 140 6.49 -13.28 0.34
N PHE A 141 7.20 -12.63 1.26
CA PHE A 141 6.72 -11.41 1.92
C PHE A 141 6.44 -10.27 0.93
N LYS A 142 6.96 -10.33 -0.30
CA LYS A 142 6.65 -9.34 -1.31
C LYS A 142 5.16 -9.36 -1.70
N ASN A 143 4.47 -10.49 -1.59
CA ASN A 143 3.03 -10.57 -1.91
C ASN A 143 2.20 -9.70 -0.96
N ILE A 144 2.40 -9.86 0.35
CA ILE A 144 1.74 -9.04 1.38
C ILE A 144 2.19 -7.58 1.31
N TRP A 145 3.45 -7.30 0.93
CA TRP A 145 3.88 -5.92 0.71
C TRP A 145 3.26 -5.31 -0.54
N GLU A 146 2.95 -6.11 -1.56
CA GLU A 146 2.31 -5.62 -2.78
C GLU A 146 0.84 -5.31 -2.53
N ILE A 147 0.13 -6.17 -1.81
CA ILE A 147 -1.25 -5.90 -1.43
C ILE A 147 -1.36 -4.64 -0.55
N GLY A 148 -0.44 -4.47 0.40
CA GLY A 148 -0.37 -3.29 1.26
C GLY A 148 -0.02 -1.98 0.54
N ARG A 149 0.39 -2.01 -0.74
CA ARG A 149 0.58 -0.78 -1.55
C ARG A 149 -0.73 -0.23 -2.10
N GLN A 150 -1.83 -0.99 -2.02
CA GLN A 150 -3.18 -0.53 -2.39
C GLN A 150 -3.26 0.03 -3.82
N GLN A 151 -2.44 -0.45 -4.76
CA GLN A 151 -2.42 0.05 -6.16
C GLN A 151 -3.79 -0.09 -6.84
N TYR A 152 -4.57 -1.10 -6.46
CA TYR A 152 -5.93 -1.34 -6.94
C TYR A 152 -6.94 -0.24 -6.56
N VAL A 153 -6.69 0.53 -5.48
CA VAL A 153 -7.54 1.67 -5.10
C VAL A 153 -7.50 2.76 -6.18
N VAL A 154 -6.36 2.92 -6.86
CA VAL A 154 -6.24 3.85 -7.98
C VAL A 154 -7.12 3.43 -9.16
N GLU A 155 -7.15 2.13 -9.49
CA GLU A 155 -7.98 1.62 -10.59
C GLU A 155 -9.47 1.73 -10.28
N LEU A 156 -9.89 1.42 -9.04
CA LEU A 156 -11.26 1.65 -8.58
C LEU A 156 -11.64 3.15 -8.65
N SER A 157 -10.75 4.03 -8.23
CA SER A 157 -10.95 5.49 -8.30
C SER A 157 -11.10 5.98 -9.74
N ARG A 158 -10.27 5.47 -10.66
CA ARG A 158 -10.36 5.79 -12.10
C ARG A 158 -11.67 5.30 -12.71
N ALA A 159 -12.09 4.07 -12.38
CA ALA A 159 -13.34 3.51 -12.87
C ALA A 159 -14.56 4.30 -12.38
N TRP A 160 -14.53 4.76 -11.12
CA TRP A 160 -15.55 5.68 -10.60
C TRP A 160 -15.54 7.04 -11.32
N LEU A 161 -14.37 7.67 -11.46
CA LEU A 161 -14.25 9.00 -12.10
C LEU A 161 -14.71 9.00 -13.56
N LEU A 162 -14.39 7.95 -14.33
CA LEU A 162 -14.73 7.86 -15.76
C LEU A 162 -16.12 7.25 -16.01
N GLY A 163 -16.57 6.33 -15.15
CA GLY A 163 -17.80 5.56 -15.33
C GLY A 163 -18.99 6.03 -14.50
N GLY A 164 -18.74 6.67 -13.35
CA GLY A 164 -19.75 7.18 -12.43
C GLY A 164 -20.37 6.16 -11.46
N ASP A 165 -19.96 4.89 -11.50
CA ASP A 165 -20.48 3.85 -10.60
C ASP A 165 -19.91 4.01 -9.19
N THR A 166 -20.76 4.35 -8.22
CA THR A 166 -20.36 4.66 -6.85
C THR A 166 -19.84 3.45 -6.08
N ARG A 167 -20.15 2.22 -6.51
CA ARG A 167 -19.66 0.99 -5.85
C ARG A 167 -18.13 0.94 -5.78
N TYR A 168 -17.44 1.46 -6.79
CA TYR A 168 -15.98 1.47 -6.82
C TYR A 168 -15.38 2.46 -5.82
N ALA A 169 -16.03 3.61 -5.63
CA ALA A 169 -15.61 4.60 -4.63
C ALA A 169 -15.86 4.09 -3.20
N GLU A 170 -17.00 3.43 -2.98
CA GLU A 170 -17.34 2.79 -1.71
C GLU A 170 -16.36 1.67 -1.36
N LEU A 171 -16.06 0.78 -2.31
CA LEU A 171 -15.08 -0.29 -2.11
C LEU A 171 -13.68 0.26 -1.82
N SER A 172 -13.26 1.30 -2.54
CA SER A 172 -12.00 2.01 -2.29
C SER A 172 -11.91 2.55 -0.86
N ARG A 173 -12.98 3.22 -0.41
CA ARG A 173 -13.08 3.74 0.96
C ARG A 173 -12.97 2.61 1.97
N ASP A 174 -13.74 1.54 1.79
CA ASP A 174 -13.81 0.44 2.74
C ASP A 174 -12.46 -0.28 2.86
N MET A 175 -11.72 -0.45 1.76
CA MET A 175 -10.36 -0.99 1.75
C MET A 175 -9.33 -0.09 2.45
N VAL A 176 -9.51 1.23 2.43
CA VAL A 176 -8.59 2.15 3.12
C VAL A 176 -8.88 2.19 4.62
N LEU A 177 -10.14 1.95 5.02
CA LEU A 177 -10.59 2.01 6.40
C LEU A 177 -10.51 0.66 7.15
N SER A 178 -10.35 -0.47 6.44
CA SER A 178 -10.18 -1.81 7.00
C SER A 178 -8.79 -2.03 7.60
#